data_AF-S3N8F4-F1
#
_entry.id   AF-S3N8F4-F1
#
_cell.length_a   1.000
_cell.length_b   1.000
_cell.length_c   1.000
_cell.angle_alpha   90.00
_cell.angle_beta   90.00
_cell.angle_gamma   90.00
#
_symmetry.space_group_name_H-M   'P 1'
#
loop_
_entity.id
_entity.type
_entity.pdbx_description
1 polymer ?
#
loop_
_entity_poly.entity_id
_entity_poly.type
_entity_poly.pdbx_seq_one_letter_code
_entity_poly.pdbx_strand_id
1 'polypeptide(L)'
;MKRIICGIFLTLGMTMESFAKDFDFICGDFGALSSLVMEARQEGVDKNDFMQYLMTKFSEDTFENHMLLRYSKDMMDIAYEIPVAKSKDSKSKVVTTFTADMNKLCSNNMEKLFKIK
;
A
#
# COMPACT_ATOMS: atom_id res chain seq x y z
N MET A 1 20.07 47.99 -19.18
CA MET A 1 19.70 47.23 -17.96
C MET A 1 18.40 46.49 -18.21
N LYS A 2 18.41 45.15 -18.14
CA LYS A 2 17.32 44.29 -17.64
C LYS A 2 17.80 42.84 -17.77
N ARG A 3 18.32 42.31 -16.66
CA ARG A 3 18.76 40.93 -16.52
C ARG A 3 17.58 40.08 -16.04
N ILE A 4 17.38 38.97 -16.75
CA ILE A 4 17.21 37.60 -16.22
C ILE A 4 15.96 37.33 -15.35
N ILE A 5 15.02 36.61 -15.99
CA ILE A 5 14.30 35.41 -15.52
C ILE A 5 14.58 35.04 -14.05
N CYS A 6 13.68 35.42 -13.15
CA CYS A 6 13.60 34.86 -11.79
C CYS A 6 12.13 34.68 -11.39
N GLY A 7 11.39 33.92 -12.20
CA GLY A 7 9.97 33.63 -11.96
C GLY A 7 9.64 32.14 -11.81
N ILE A 8 10.64 31.26 -11.76
CA ILE A 8 10.45 29.81 -11.56
C ILE A 8 11.13 29.42 -10.24
N PHE A 9 10.62 29.96 -9.13
CA PHE A 9 11.02 29.52 -7.77
C PHE A 9 9.86 29.64 -6.76
N LEU A 10 8.61 29.60 -7.23
CA LEU A 10 7.41 29.68 -6.37
C LEU A 10 6.50 28.44 -6.43
N THR A 11 6.89 27.39 -7.17
CA THR A 11 6.13 26.13 -7.26
C THR A 11 6.79 24.96 -6.51
N LEU A 12 7.83 25.22 -5.73
CA LEU A 12 8.43 24.24 -4.80
C LEU A 12 7.94 24.42 -3.35
N GLY A 13 6.83 25.14 -3.18
CA GLY A 13 6.06 25.23 -1.94
C GLY A 13 4.85 24.29 -1.92
N MET A 14 4.83 23.24 -2.76
CA MET A 14 3.91 22.11 -2.48
C MET A 14 4.44 21.44 -1.22
N THR A 15 3.70 21.70 -0.16
CA THR A 15 4.09 21.61 1.24
C THR A 15 4.46 20.19 1.60
N MET A 16 5.44 20.01 2.49
CA MET A 16 5.65 18.70 3.14
C MET A 16 4.36 18.11 3.72
N GLU A 17 3.37 18.96 4.05
CA GLU A 17 2.02 18.56 4.47
C GLU A 17 1.18 17.90 3.37
N SER A 18 1.30 18.29 2.09
CA SER A 18 0.58 17.60 1.02
C SER A 18 1.16 16.20 0.80
N PHE A 19 2.50 16.08 0.83
CA PHE A 19 3.18 14.79 0.76
C PHE A 19 2.88 13.89 1.97
N ALA A 20 2.75 14.45 3.18
CA ALA A 20 2.36 13.69 4.37
C ALA A 20 0.88 13.23 4.32
N LYS A 21 -0.03 14.05 3.77
CA LYS A 21 -1.42 13.62 3.51
C LYS A 21 -1.51 12.51 2.48
N ASP A 22 -0.72 12.58 1.42
CA ASP A 22 -0.65 11.52 0.40
C ASP A 22 -0.03 10.24 0.99
N PHE A 23 0.83 10.36 1.99
CA PHE A 23 1.49 9.24 2.67
C PHE A 23 0.54 8.44 3.56
N ASP A 24 -0.21 9.11 4.44
CA ASP A 24 -1.21 8.45 5.29
C ASP A 24 -2.29 7.79 4.45
N PHE A 25 -2.64 8.40 3.31
CA PHE A 25 -3.55 7.82 2.34
C PHE A 25 -2.98 6.55 1.69
N ILE A 26 -1.74 6.60 1.18
CA ILE A 26 -1.08 5.43 0.54
C ILE A 26 -0.90 4.28 1.53
N CYS A 27 -0.39 4.53 2.74
CA CYS A 27 -0.23 3.46 3.72
C CYS A 27 -1.56 2.98 4.29
N GLY A 28 -2.59 3.84 4.34
CA GLY A 28 -3.96 3.45 4.66
C GLY A 28 -4.54 2.45 3.65
N ASP A 29 -4.43 2.77 2.36
CA ASP A 29 -4.88 1.88 1.27
C ASP A 29 -4.05 0.59 1.21
N PHE A 30 -2.74 0.67 1.50
CA PHE A 30 -1.86 -0.49 1.63
C PHE A 30 -2.34 -1.42 2.77
N GLY A 31 -2.71 -0.85 3.91
CA GLY A 31 -3.29 -1.56 5.04
C GLY A 31 -4.60 -2.25 4.67
N ALA A 32 -5.52 -1.52 4.03
CA ALA A 32 -6.79 -2.08 3.59
C ALA A 32 -6.60 -3.26 2.62
N LEU A 33 -5.70 -3.10 1.64
CA LEU A 33 -5.37 -4.17 0.69
C LEU A 33 -4.73 -5.38 1.38
N SER A 34 -3.82 -5.15 2.34
CA SER A 34 -3.18 -6.24 3.10
C SER A 34 -4.19 -7.04 3.93
N SER A 35 -5.18 -6.38 4.53
CA SER A 35 -6.28 -7.04 5.24
C SER A 35 -7.08 -7.92 4.28
N LEU A 36 -7.48 -7.37 3.14
CA LEU A 36 -8.26 -8.07 2.12
C LEU A 36 -7.54 -9.32 1.58
N VAL A 37 -6.24 -9.18 1.30
CA VAL A 37 -5.36 -10.29 0.87
C VAL A 37 -5.34 -11.39 1.94
N MET A 38 -5.14 -11.00 3.20
CA MET A 38 -5.02 -11.96 4.29
C MET A 38 -6.35 -12.64 4.63
N GLU A 39 -7.46 -11.91 4.53
CA GLU A 39 -8.82 -12.45 4.67
C GLU A 39 -9.08 -13.52 3.62
N ALA A 40 -8.88 -13.19 2.34
CA ALA A 40 -9.04 -14.14 1.23
C ALA A 40 -8.16 -15.38 1.43
N ARG A 41 -6.90 -15.18 1.85
CA ARG A 41 -5.99 -16.28 2.19
C ARG A 41 -6.54 -17.17 3.31
N GLN A 42 -7.05 -16.58 4.39
CA GLN A 42 -7.61 -17.33 5.54
C GLN A 42 -8.96 -17.98 5.23
N GLU A 43 -9.65 -17.54 4.19
CA GLU A 43 -10.84 -18.18 3.62
C GLU A 43 -10.49 -19.34 2.68
N GLY A 44 -9.22 -19.48 2.28
CA GLY A 44 -8.76 -20.55 1.40
C GLY A 44 -8.96 -20.24 -0.08
N VAL A 45 -9.14 -18.96 -0.43
CA VAL A 45 -9.16 -18.50 -1.82
C VAL A 45 -7.81 -18.80 -2.46
N ASP A 46 -7.81 -19.23 -3.72
CA ASP A 46 -6.57 -19.43 -4.47
C ASP A 46 -5.91 -18.08 -4.80
N LYS A 47 -4.58 -18.09 -4.84
CA LYS A 47 -3.78 -16.90 -5.11
C LYS A 47 -4.09 -16.31 -6.49
N ASN A 48 -4.21 -17.15 -7.51
CA ASN A 48 -4.46 -16.66 -8.86
C ASN A 48 -5.89 -16.14 -8.99
N ASP A 49 -6.85 -16.82 -8.37
CA ASP A 49 -8.25 -16.39 -8.35
C ASP A 49 -8.40 -15.03 -7.67
N PHE A 50 -7.72 -14.83 -6.55
CA PHE A 50 -7.74 -13.54 -5.86
C PHE A 50 -7.03 -12.44 -6.66
N MET A 51 -5.93 -12.75 -7.36
CA MET A 51 -5.25 -11.78 -8.22
C MET A 51 -6.15 -11.35 -9.38
N GLN A 52 -6.86 -12.30 -10.02
CA GLN A 52 -7.84 -11.98 -11.05
C GLN A 52 -8.96 -11.09 -10.51
N TYR A 53 -9.48 -11.39 -9.32
CA TYR A 53 -10.45 -10.53 -8.65
C TYR A 53 -9.93 -9.09 -8.49
N LEU A 54 -8.71 -8.90 -7.99
CA LEU A 54 -8.12 -7.56 -7.85
C LEU A 54 -8.00 -6.84 -9.21
N MET A 55 -7.53 -7.53 -10.25
CA MET A 55 -7.41 -6.96 -11.60
C MET A 55 -8.76 -6.56 -12.21
N THR A 56 -9.85 -7.23 -11.84
CA THR A 56 -11.21 -6.84 -12.28
C THR A 56 -11.78 -5.68 -11.46
N LYS A 57 -11.33 -5.52 -10.22
CA LYS A 57 -11.80 -4.47 -9.31
C LYS A 57 -11.09 -3.15 -9.48
N PHE A 58 -9.80 -3.18 -9.80
CA PHE A 58 -8.96 -2.01 -9.99
C PHE A 58 -8.54 -1.96 -11.46
N SER A 59 -9.01 -0.95 -12.21
CA SER A 59 -8.49 -0.73 -13.55
C SER A 59 -7.11 -0.05 -13.46
N GLU A 60 -6.15 -0.48 -14.27
CA GLU A 60 -4.79 0.09 -14.30
C GLU A 60 -4.72 1.53 -14.87
N ASP A 61 -5.87 2.16 -15.09
CA ASP A 61 -5.99 3.45 -15.76
C ASP A 61 -5.59 4.64 -14.86
N THR A 62 -5.44 4.40 -13.55
CA THR A 62 -4.96 5.40 -12.59
C THR A 62 -3.61 5.00 -12.00
N PHE A 63 -2.81 6.02 -11.68
CA PHE A 63 -1.50 5.81 -11.03
C PHE A 63 -1.64 5.09 -9.69
N GLU A 64 -2.65 5.42 -8.89
CA GLU A 64 -2.92 4.77 -7.62
C GLU A 64 -3.22 3.27 -7.79
N ASN A 65 -4.10 2.92 -8.74
CA ASN A 65 -4.46 1.53 -9.00
C ASN A 65 -3.26 0.72 -9.51
N HIS A 66 -2.44 1.31 -10.38
CA HIS A 66 -1.22 0.66 -10.87
C HIS A 66 -0.23 0.39 -9.72
N MET A 67 -0.06 1.34 -8.79
CA MET A 67 0.74 1.09 -7.59
C MET A 67 0.14 -0.01 -6.71
N LEU A 68 -1.17 0.04 -6.43
CA LEU A 68 -1.84 -0.96 -5.59
C LEU A 68 -1.72 -2.37 -6.18
N LEU A 69 -1.94 -2.53 -7.49
CA LEU A 69 -1.79 -3.81 -8.18
C LEU A 69 -0.33 -4.31 -8.22
N ARG A 70 0.63 -3.39 -8.34
CA ARG A 70 2.05 -3.75 -8.25
C ARG A 70 2.40 -4.34 -6.88
N TYR A 71 1.94 -3.69 -5.81
CA TYR A 71 2.25 -4.13 -4.45
C TYR A 71 1.39 -5.29 -3.96
N SER A 72 0.20 -5.50 -4.54
CA SER A 72 -0.67 -6.63 -4.18
C SER A 72 0.03 -7.97 -4.39
N LYS A 73 0.84 -8.10 -5.45
CA LYS A 73 1.59 -9.32 -5.73
C LYS A 73 2.57 -9.66 -4.61
N ASP A 74 3.37 -8.69 -4.17
CA ASP A 74 4.34 -8.89 -3.09
C ASP A 74 3.63 -9.21 -1.76
N MET A 75 2.52 -8.53 -1.46
CA MET A 75 1.70 -8.86 -0.28
C MET A 75 1.14 -10.29 -0.36
N MET A 76 0.66 -10.70 -1.53
CA MET A 76 0.11 -12.04 -1.73
C MET A 76 1.19 -13.11 -1.63
N ASP A 77 2.41 -12.86 -2.11
CA ASP A 77 3.53 -13.78 -1.93
C ASP A 77 3.76 -14.05 -0.43
N ILE A 78 3.84 -12.98 0.38
CA ILE A 78 4.05 -13.09 1.84
C ILE A 78 2.83 -13.73 2.53
N ALA A 79 1.61 -13.29 2.22
CA ALA A 79 0.40 -13.78 2.86
C ALA A 79 0.19 -15.28 2.65
N TYR A 80 0.54 -15.79 1.46
CA TYR A 80 0.32 -17.21 1.12
C TYR A 80 1.34 -18.16 1.75
N GLU A 81 2.47 -17.65 2.27
CA GLU A 81 3.37 -18.40 3.16
C GLU A 81 2.76 -18.62 4.55
N ILE A 82 1.80 -17.78 4.96
CA ILE A 82 1.14 -17.90 6.26
C ILE A 82 0.07 -19.01 6.19
N PRO A 83 0.10 -19.98 7.13
CA PRO A 83 -0.88 -21.07 7.14
C PRO A 83 -2.30 -20.59 7.49
N VAL A 84 -3.31 -21.31 6.99
CA VAL A 84 -4.71 -21.06 7.33
C VAL A 84 -4.96 -21.48 8.78
N ALA A 85 -5.43 -20.54 9.59
CA ALA A 85 -5.80 -20.81 10.96
C ALA A 85 -7.13 -21.57 11.05
N LYS A 86 -7.26 -22.47 12.03
CA LYS A 86 -8.43 -23.35 12.16
C LYS A 86 -9.65 -22.66 12.77
N SER A 87 -9.45 -21.74 13.72
CA SER A 87 -10.55 -21.05 14.42
C SER A 87 -10.76 -19.63 13.90
N LYS A 88 -12.00 -19.13 14.00
CA LYS A 88 -12.37 -17.77 13.58
C LYS A 88 -11.53 -16.70 14.31
N ASP A 89 -11.32 -16.86 15.61
CA ASP A 89 -10.52 -15.92 16.41
C ASP A 89 -9.05 -15.89 15.95
N SER A 90 -8.50 -17.06 15.62
CA SER A 90 -7.12 -17.13 15.11
C SER A 90 -7.01 -16.52 13.71
N LYS A 91 -8.01 -16.71 12.84
CA LYS A 91 -8.04 -16.04 11.53
C LYS A 91 -8.05 -14.52 11.69
N SER A 92 -8.93 -13.99 12.55
CA SER A 92 -9.00 -12.54 12.82
C SER A 92 -7.70 -11.98 13.40
N LYS A 93 -7.06 -12.72 14.31
CA LYS A 93 -5.75 -12.33 14.85
C LYS A 93 -4.66 -12.30 13.78
N VAL A 94 -4.63 -13.31 12.90
CA VAL A 94 -3.66 -13.37 11.80
C VAL A 94 -3.85 -12.20 10.84
N VAL A 95 -5.09 -11.92 10.42
CA VAL A 95 -5.41 -10.75 9.58
C VAL A 95 -4.94 -9.46 10.23
N THR A 96 -5.32 -9.23 11.50
CA THR A 96 -4.95 -8.01 12.23
C THR A 96 -3.43 -7.84 12.35
N THR A 97 -2.72 -8.93 12.64
CA THR A 97 -1.25 -8.91 12.79
C THR A 97 -0.58 -8.61 11.45
N PHE A 98 -1.01 -9.30 10.39
CA PHE A 98 -0.48 -9.09 9.05
C PHE A 98 -0.69 -7.64 8.57
N THR A 99 -1.90 -7.09 8.75
CA THR A 99 -2.22 -5.70 8.41
C THR A 99 -1.35 -4.70 9.18
N ALA A 100 -1.16 -4.92 10.48
CA ALA A 100 -0.31 -4.07 11.31
C ALA A 100 1.16 -4.12 10.84
N ASP A 101 1.67 -5.30 10.51
CA ASP A 101 3.03 -5.48 10.03
C ASP A 101 3.25 -4.82 8.65
N MET A 102 2.30 -4.96 7.72
CA MET A 102 2.36 -4.31 6.40
C MET A 102 2.28 -2.79 6.51
N ASN A 103 1.40 -2.26 7.37
CA ASN A 103 1.33 -0.82 7.64
C ASN A 103 2.64 -0.30 8.20
N LYS A 104 3.22 -1.00 9.17
CA LYS A 104 4.52 -0.64 9.75
C LYS A 104 5.64 -0.68 8.71
N LEU A 105 5.63 -1.66 7.80
CA LEU A 105 6.59 -1.74 6.69
C LEU A 105 6.46 -0.53 5.76
N CYS A 106 5.23 -0.18 5.36
CA CYS A 106 4.94 0.99 4.53
C CYS A 106 5.46 2.27 5.19
N SER A 107 5.06 2.52 6.45
CA SER A 107 5.48 3.70 7.19
C SER A 107 7.00 3.78 7.34
N ASN A 108 7.68 2.67 7.68
CA ASN A 108 9.14 2.65 7.86
C ASN A 108 9.91 2.91 6.57
N ASN A 109 9.51 2.28 5.46
CA ASN A 109 10.20 2.46 4.18
C ASN A 109 10.02 3.88 3.65
N MET A 110 8.82 4.41 3.81
CA MET A 110 8.53 5.76 3.36
C MET A 110 9.19 6.80 4.28
N GLU A 111 9.20 6.63 5.61
CA GLU A 111 10.00 7.48 6.51
C GLU A 111 11.48 7.56 6.12
N LYS A 112 12.07 6.44 5.69
CA LYS A 112 13.47 6.40 5.22
C LYS A 112 13.67 7.25 3.97
N LEU A 113 12.73 7.25 3.02
CA LEU A 113 12.81 8.07 1.81
C LEU A 113 12.82 9.57 2.11
N PHE A 114 12.06 10.03 3.12
CA PHE A 114 12.02 11.44 3.53
C PHE A 114 13.12 11.85 4.52
N LYS A 115 13.78 10.89 5.15
CA LYS A 115 14.95 11.14 6.02
C LYS A 115 16.27 11.23 5.25
N ILE A 116 16.29 10.95 3.94
CA ILE A 116 17.42 11.28 3.07
C ILE A 116 17.43 12.80 2.89
N LYS A 117 18.11 13.49 3.81
CA LYS A 117 18.47 14.91 3.74
C LYS A 117 19.72 15.11 2.91
#